data_AF-A0AAU8UQJ5-F1
#
_entry.id   AF-A0AAU8UQJ5-F1
#
_cell.length_a   1.000
_cell.length_b   1.000
_cell.length_c   1.000
_cell.angle_alpha   90.00
_cell.angle_beta   90.00
_cell.angle_gamma   90.00
#
_symmetry.space_group_name_H-M   'P 1'
#
loop_
_entity.id
_entity.type
_entity.pdbx_description
1 polymer ?
#
loop_
_entity_poly.entity_id
_entity_poly.type
_entity_poly.pdbx_seq_one_letter_code
_entity_poly.pdbx_strand_id
1 'polypeptide(L)'
;MYTKIKTYQDWENNFDGDLDKYLGKSPCEIDEELFLYLAEVVPPQYSGGDFLQTGESSFEEYGVDYYSTCSNFGGKYYFLGILPEFKQ
;
A
#
# COMPACT_ATOMS: atom_id res chain seq x y z
N MET A 1 11.95 18.07 -14.59
CA MET A 1 10.92 18.77 -13.80
C MET A 1 10.12 17.69 -13.10
N TYR A 2 10.17 17.60 -11.76
CA TYR A 2 9.37 16.65 -11.01
C TYR A 2 8.00 17.27 -10.75
N THR A 3 6.97 16.74 -11.42
CA THR A 3 5.59 17.17 -11.25
C THR A 3 5.13 16.68 -9.88
N LYS A 4 4.91 17.61 -8.96
CA LYS A 4 4.39 17.31 -7.62
C LYS A 4 2.98 16.76 -7.80
N ILE A 5 2.80 15.43 -7.72
CA ILE A 5 1.49 14.77 -7.81
C ILE A 5 0.67 15.17 -6.59
N LYS A 6 -0.48 15.82 -6.81
CA LYS A 6 -1.28 16.49 -5.76
C LYS A 6 -2.56 15.74 -5.37
N THR A 7 -3.04 14.83 -6.20
CA THR A 7 -4.30 14.10 -5.97
C THR A 7 -4.16 12.64 -6.38
N TYR A 8 -5.05 11.77 -5.87
CA TYR A 8 -5.14 10.36 -6.29
C TYR A 8 -5.41 10.23 -7.79
N GLN A 9 -6.30 11.07 -8.36
CA GLN A 9 -6.50 11.15 -9.81
C GLN A 9 -5.24 11.58 -10.56
N ASP A 10 -4.45 12.53 -10.03
CA ASP A 10 -3.18 12.90 -10.67
C ASP A 10 -2.18 11.75 -10.62
N TRP A 11 -2.20 10.92 -9.57
CA TRP A 11 -1.36 9.74 -9.48
C TRP A 11 -1.78 8.70 -10.52
N GLU A 12 -3.06 8.32 -10.58
CA GLU A 12 -3.58 7.37 -11.58
C GLU A 12 -3.25 7.80 -13.02
N ASN A 13 -3.36 9.09 -13.31
CA ASN A 13 -3.19 9.61 -14.67
C ASN A 13 -1.72 9.91 -15.03
N ASN A 14 -0.80 10.01 -14.05
CA ASN A 14 0.60 10.41 -14.28
C ASN A 14 1.64 9.44 -13.69
N PHE A 15 1.22 8.33 -13.07
CA PHE A 15 2.13 7.29 -12.62
C PHE A 15 2.59 6.47 -13.83
N ASP A 16 3.78 6.80 -14.33
CA ASP A 16 4.49 6.08 -15.41
C ASP A 16 5.36 4.92 -14.85
N GLY A 17 5.11 4.55 -13.59
CA GLY A 17 5.80 3.48 -12.89
C GLY A 17 5.15 2.13 -13.15
N ASP A 18 5.95 1.07 -13.11
CA ASP A 18 5.45 -0.31 -13.20
C ASP A 18 5.13 -0.80 -11.79
N LEU A 19 3.84 -0.88 -11.45
CA LEU A 19 3.35 -1.40 -10.17
C LEU A 19 3.82 -2.85 -9.94
N ASP A 20 4.02 -3.64 -10.99
CA ASP A 20 4.48 -5.04 -10.90
C ASP A 20 5.93 -5.13 -10.36
N LYS A 21 6.68 -4.03 -10.35
CA LYS A 21 8.01 -3.98 -9.69
C LYS A 21 7.93 -3.97 -8.17
N TYR A 22 6.80 -3.53 -7.62
CA TYR A 22 6.61 -3.33 -6.18
C TYR A 22 5.65 -4.35 -5.59
N LEU A 23 4.73 -4.88 -6.40
CA LEU A 23 3.94 -6.04 -6.04
C LEU A 23 4.87 -7.26 -5.94
N GLY A 24 4.73 -8.04 -4.87
CA GLY A 24 5.24 -9.42 -4.89
C GLY A 24 4.67 -10.09 -6.14
N LYS A 25 5.46 -10.92 -6.85
CA LYS A 25 5.15 -11.48 -8.19
C LYS A 25 3.72 -12.04 -8.38
N SER A 26 2.98 -12.29 -7.32
CA SER A 26 1.52 -12.27 -7.29
C SER A 26 1.03 -11.87 -5.89
N PRO A 27 -0.10 -11.16 -5.76
CA PRO A 27 -0.79 -10.99 -4.49
C PRO A 27 -1.00 -12.34 -3.79
N CYS A 28 -0.67 -12.41 -2.50
CA CYS A 28 -0.83 -13.62 -1.71
C CYS A 28 -2.12 -13.51 -0.90
N GLU A 29 -3.04 -14.47 -1.06
CA GLU A 29 -4.21 -14.55 -0.16
C GLU A 29 -3.70 -14.83 1.25
N ILE A 30 -4.15 -14.03 2.21
CA ILE A 30 -3.81 -14.16 3.63
C ILE A 30 -5.09 -14.42 4.42
N ASP A 31 -4.96 -15.04 5.59
CA ASP A 31 -6.08 -15.19 6.50
C ASP A 31 -6.42 -13.87 7.20
N GLU A 32 -7.60 -13.86 7.83
CA GLU A 32 -8.12 -12.70 8.56
C GLU A 32 -7.25 -12.34 9.78
N GLU A 33 -6.68 -13.35 10.45
CA GLU A 33 -5.83 -13.15 11.62
C GLU A 33 -4.57 -12.34 11.25
N LEU A 34 -3.91 -12.71 10.15
CA LEU A 34 -2.75 -11.99 9.64
C LEU A 34 -3.12 -10.60 9.13
N PHE A 35 -4.29 -10.45 8.49
CA PHE A 35 -4.80 -9.15 8.06
C PHE A 35 -5.00 -8.20 9.25
N LEU A 36 -5.68 -8.67 10.30
CA LEU A 36 -5.92 -7.90 11.52
C LEU A 36 -4.62 -7.60 12.27
N TYR A 37 -3.70 -8.57 12.36
CA TYR A 37 -2.38 -8.34 12.95
C TYR A 37 -1.64 -7.18 12.25
N LEU A 38 -1.65 -7.14 10.91
CA LEU A 38 -1.04 -6.04 10.16
C LEU A 38 -1.78 -4.71 10.37
N ALA A 39 -3.10 -4.75 10.55
CA ALA A 39 -3.94 -3.57 10.73
C ALA A 39 -3.91 -2.97 12.15
N GLU A 40 -3.69 -3.79 13.20
CA GLU A 40 -3.97 -3.40 14.59
C GLU A 40 -2.73 -3.02 15.43
N VAL A 41 -1.51 -3.37 15.03
CA VAL A 41 -0.30 -3.13 15.86
C VAL A 41 0.02 -1.63 16.02
N VAL A 42 -0.20 -0.85 14.96
CA VAL A 42 -0.01 0.61 14.91
C VAL A 42 -1.13 1.21 14.04
N PRO A 43 -1.71 2.37 14.37
CA PRO A 43 -2.70 3.02 13.52
C PRO A 43 -2.24 3.03 12.05
N PRO A 44 -3.05 2.52 11.10
CA PRO A 44 -2.60 2.36 9.72
C PRO A 44 -2.23 3.70 9.12
N GLN A 45 -1.13 3.76 8.37
CA GLN A 45 -0.72 4.96 7.66
C GLN A 45 -1.78 5.39 6.64
N TYR A 46 -2.45 4.41 6.04
CA TYR A 46 -3.56 4.63 5.14
C TYR A 46 -4.62 3.57 5.36
N SER A 47 -5.88 3.98 5.45
CA SER A 47 -7.04 3.09 5.46
C SER A 47 -8.15 3.78 4.67
N GLY A 48 -8.48 3.22 3.50
CA GLY A 48 -9.44 3.84 2.59
C GLY A 48 -9.82 2.93 1.43
N GLY A 49 -11.12 2.85 1.16
CA GLY A 49 -11.66 1.91 0.16
C GLY A 49 -11.36 0.47 0.55
N ASP A 50 -10.81 -0.29 -0.40
CA ASP A 50 -10.44 -1.70 -0.24
C ASP A 50 -8.97 -1.90 0.19
N PHE A 51 -8.22 -0.84 0.52
CA PHE A 51 -6.78 -0.88 0.79
C PHE A 51 -6.41 -0.41 2.19
N LEU A 52 -5.34 -1.00 2.72
CA LEU A 52 -4.74 -0.66 4.01
C LEU A 52 -3.21 -0.68 3.91
N GLN A 53 -2.55 0.35 4.43
CA GLN A 53 -1.10 0.38 4.70
C GLN A 53 -0.86 0.34 6.21
N THR A 54 0.07 -0.51 6.65
CA THR A 54 0.46 -0.63 8.06
C THR A 54 0.92 0.71 8.64
N GLY A 55 0.88 0.86 9.96
CA GLY A 55 1.31 2.12 10.61
C GLY A 55 2.83 2.32 10.70
N GLU A 56 3.60 1.25 10.61
CA GLU A 56 5.07 1.30 10.66
C GLU A 56 5.66 1.14 9.26
N SER A 57 6.63 2.00 8.90
CA SER A 57 7.34 1.89 7.63
C SER A 57 8.33 0.72 7.70
N SER A 58 8.35 -0.08 6.64
CA SER A 58 9.28 -1.19 6.49
C SER A 58 10.68 -0.70 6.13
N PHE A 59 10.77 0.37 5.33
CA PHE A 59 12.00 1.09 5.01
C PHE A 59 11.68 2.47 4.38
N GLU A 60 12.71 3.33 4.30
CA GLU A 60 12.68 4.60 3.56
C GLU A 60 13.61 4.51 2.35
N GLU A 61 13.15 4.98 1.18
CA GLU A 61 13.98 5.13 -0.01
C GLU A 61 13.79 6.52 -0.61
N TYR A 62 14.87 7.31 -0.71
CA TYR A 62 14.87 8.67 -1.25
C TYR A 62 13.85 9.62 -0.59
N GLY A 63 13.63 9.51 0.73
CA GLY A 63 12.66 10.33 1.45
C GLY A 63 11.20 9.91 1.25
N VAL A 64 10.96 8.71 0.73
CA VAL A 64 9.64 8.09 0.62
C VAL A 64 9.61 6.87 1.54
N ASP A 65 8.68 6.86 2.49
CA ASP A 65 8.42 5.70 3.34
C ASP A 65 7.68 4.61 2.55
N TYR A 66 8.01 3.35 2.82
CA TYR A 66 7.36 2.19 2.24
C TYR A 66 6.70 1.34 3.31
N TYR A 67 5.47 0.91 3.07
CA TYR A 67 4.62 0.24 4.04
C TYR A 67 4.12 -1.10 3.53
N SER A 68 3.97 -2.05 4.46
CA SER A 68 3.27 -3.30 4.15
C SER A 68 1.83 -2.98 3.79
N THR A 69 1.38 -3.45 2.63
CA THR A 69 0.09 -3.07 2.06
C THR A 69 -0.79 -4.29 1.85
N CYS A 70 -2.03 -4.20 2.30
CA CYS A 70 -3.05 -5.23 2.15
C CYS A 70 -4.31 -4.69 1.46
N SER A 71 -5.13 -5.58 0.94
CA SER A 71 -6.47 -5.26 0.45
C SER A 71 -7.52 -6.27 0.89
N ASN A 72 -8.78 -5.85 0.89
CA ASN A 72 -9.95 -6.71 1.04
C ASN A 72 -10.82 -6.62 -0.21
N PHE A 73 -10.91 -7.70 -0.99
CA PHE A 73 -11.79 -7.79 -2.14
C PHE A 73 -12.75 -8.97 -1.99
N GLY A 74 -14.05 -8.68 -1.93
CA GLY A 74 -15.08 -9.72 -1.90
C GLY A 74 -14.99 -10.65 -0.68
N GLY A 75 -14.52 -10.15 0.47
CA GLY A 75 -14.37 -10.92 1.71
C GLY A 75 -13.09 -11.76 1.76
N LYS A 76 -12.16 -11.55 0.83
CA LYS A 76 -10.83 -12.16 0.81
C LYS A 76 -9.76 -11.11 1.05
N TYR A 77 -8.75 -11.48 1.82
CA TYR A 77 -7.64 -10.60 2.16
C TYR A 77 -6.41 -10.93 1.31
N TYR A 78 -5.74 -9.90 0.81
CA TYR A 78 -4.55 -10.06 -0.03
C TYR A 78 -3.41 -9.20 0.48
N PHE A 79 -2.24 -9.81 0.66
CA PHE A 79 -1.00 -9.09 0.82
C PHE A 79 -0.49 -8.65 -0.56
N LEU A 80 -0.34 -7.34 -0.75
CA LEU A 80 0.06 -6.73 -2.01
C LEU A 80 1.57 -6.51 -2.10
N GLY A 81 2.27 -6.53 -0.96
CA GLY A 81 3.70 -6.26 -0.90
C GLY A 81 4.01 -5.02 -0.07
N ILE A 82 5.23 -4.52 -0.25
CA ILE A 82 5.71 -3.31 0.40
C ILE A 82 5.67 -2.20 -0.64
N LEU A 83 4.71 -1.27 -0.49
CA LEU A 83 4.42 -0.22 -1.46
C LEU A 83 4.79 1.15 -0.88
N PRO A 84 5.11 2.15 -1.73
CA PRO A 84 5.38 3.50 -1.25
C PRO A 84 4.14 4.08 -0.55
N GLU A 85 4.37 5.02 0.35
CA GLU A 85 3.34 5.75 1.09
C GLU A 85 2.22 6.24 0.16
N PHE A 86 0.98 5.88 0.49
CA PHE A 86 -0.20 6.43 -0.14
C PHE A 86 -0.49 7.81 0.44
N LYS A 87 -0.73 8.78 -0.44
CA LYS A 87 -1.08 10.14 -0.02
C LYS A 87 -2.53 10.19 0.43
N GLN A 88 -2.77 10.74 1.63
CA GLN A 88 -4.10 11.06 2.15
C GLN A 88 -4.67 12.34 1.51
#